data_AF-A0AAP1FED0-F1
#
_entry.id   AF-A0AAP1FED0-F1
#
_cell.length_a   1.000
_cell.length_b   1.000
_cell.length_c   1.000
_cell.angle_alpha   90.00
_cell.angle_beta   90.00
_cell.angle_gamma   90.00
#
_symmetry.space_group_name_H-M   'P 1'
#
loop_
_entity.id
_entity.type
_entity.pdbx_description
1 polymer ?
#
loop_
_entity_poly.entity_id
_entity_poly.type
_entity_poly.pdbx_seq_one_letter_code
_entity_poly.pdbx_strand_id
1 'polypeptide(L)' 'MLLNFSLDKDIFKNDFLYKKPYLFKSAIDSSGISWNDVNELYSRGDISHRDFKLMNGYEGLCCTNLSVKGFSAI' A
#
# COMPACT_ATOMS: atom_id res chain seq x y z
N MET A 1 -11.52 -8.52 3.87
CA MET A 1 -10.52 -8.51 2.79
C MET A 1 -10.09 -9.94 2.52
N LEU A 2 -10.34 -10.45 1.31
CA LEU A 2 -9.92 -11.78 0.88
C LEU A 2 -8.63 -11.64 0.08
N LEU A 3 -7.58 -12.38 0.46
CA LEU A 3 -6.32 -12.44 -0.26
C LEU A 3 -6.36 -13.67 -1.17
N ASN A 4 -6.17 -13.47 -2.47
CA ASN A 4 -6.08 -14.55 -3.45
C ASN A 4 -4.78 -14.47 -4.23
N PHE A 5 -3.78 -15.22 -3.80
CA PHE A 5 -2.47 -15.24 -4.44
C PHE A 5 -2.46 -15.92 -5.81
N SER A 6 -3.54 -16.60 -6.20
CA SER A 6 -3.69 -17.29 -7.50
C SER A 6 -2.49 -18.21 -7.84
N LEU A 7 -1.78 -18.69 -6.82
CA LEU A 7 -0.59 -19.52 -6.94
C LEU A 7 -0.66 -20.58 -5.84
N ASP A 8 -0.36 -21.82 -6.22
CA ASP A 8 -0.30 -22.91 -5.26
C ASP A 8 0.90 -22.75 -4.31
N LYS A 9 0.70 -23.16 -3.05
CA LYS A 9 1.68 -23.02 -1.98
C LYS A 9 2.94 -23.83 -2.26
N ASP A 10 2.81 -25.03 -2.82
CA ASP A 10 3.95 -25.91 -3.06
C ASP A 10 4.76 -25.43 -4.26
N ILE A 11 4.09 -24.91 -5.29
CA ILE A 11 4.76 -24.21 -6.39
C ILE A 11 5.56 -23.00 -5.87
N PHE A 12 4.96 -22.18 -5.01
CA PHE A 12 5.66 -21.03 -4.43
C PHE A 12 6.93 -21.44 -3.66
N LYS A 13 6.81 -22.45 -2.79
CA LYS A 13 7.92 -22.94 -1.97
C LYS A 13 9.06 -23.53 -2.80
N ASN A 14 8.71 -24.33 -3.81
CA ASN A 14 9.71 -25.03 -4.59
C ASN A 14 10.41 -24.10 -5.58
N ASP A 15 9.71 -23.13 -6.15
CA ASP A 15 10.23 -22.40 -7.31
C ASP A 15 10.64 -20.95 -7.02
N PHE A 16 10.12 -20.34 -5.94
CA PHE A 16 10.28 -18.92 -5.67
C PHE A 16 10.87 -18.62 -4.29
N LEU A 17 10.39 -19.30 -3.24
CA LEU A 17 10.83 -19.06 -1.88
C LEU A 17 12.36 -19.22 -1.73
N TYR A 18 13.04 -18.16 -1.26
CA TYR A 18 14.50 -18.05 -1.14
C TYR A 18 15.32 -18.23 -2.43
N LYS A 19 14.67 -18.28 -3.60
CA LYS A 19 15.34 -18.45 -4.90
C LYS A 19 15.27 -17.19 -5.74
N LYS A 20 14.08 -16.58 -5.85
CA LYS A 20 13.87 -15.40 -6.68
C LYS A 20 12.65 -14.58 -6.21
N PRO A 21 12.66 -13.26 -6.42
CA PRO A 21 11.49 -12.43 -6.15
C PRO A 21 10.33 -12.82 -7.08
N TYR A 22 9.10 -12.75 -6.54
CA TYR A 22 7.86 -12.96 -7.30
C TYR A 22 6.85 -11.88 -6.93
N LEU A 23 6.25 -11.25 -7.94
CA LEU A 23 5.23 -10.23 -7.76
C LEU A 23 3.84 -10.84 -7.98
N PHE A 24 3.07 -10.98 -6.91
CA PHE A 24 1.68 -11.38 -6.98
C PHE A 24 0.82 -10.23 -7.52
N LYS A 25 0.25 -10.42 -8.71
CA LYS A 25 -0.64 -9.43 -9.33
C LYS A 25 -2.07 -9.66 -8.85
N SER A 26 -2.80 -8.57 -8.57
CA SER A 26 -4.23 -8.61 -8.20
C SER A 26 -4.55 -9.55 -7.03
N ALA A 27 -3.61 -9.73 -6.09
CA ALA A 27 -3.80 -10.62 -4.96
C ALA A 27 -4.79 -10.08 -3.91
N ILE A 28 -5.07 -8.78 -3.97
CA ILE A 28 -6.03 -8.09 -3.12
C ILE A 28 -7.16 -7.61 -4.02
N ASP A 29 -8.39 -7.92 -3.62
CA ASP A 29 -9.56 -7.23 -4.12
C ASP A 29 -9.67 -5.86 -3.44
N SER A 30 -9.47 -4.79 -4.21
CA SER A 30 -9.53 -3.41 -3.73
C SER A 30 -10.95 -2.83 -3.71
N SER A 31 -11.96 -3.57 -4.17
CA SER A 31 -13.35 -3.09 -4.23
C SER A 31 -13.92 -2.68 -2.87
N GLY A 32 -13.42 -3.28 -1.79
CA GLY A 32 -13.80 -2.98 -0.42
C GLY A 32 -12.86 -2.02 0.32
N ILE A 33 -11.88 -1.41 -0.36
CA ILE A 33 -10.93 -0.46 0.25
C ILE A 33 -11.25 0.93 -0.29
N SER A 34 -11.68 1.82 0.60
CA SER A 34 -11.94 3.22 0.28
C SER A 34 -10.79 4.12 0.75
N TRP A 35 -10.70 5.31 0.16
CA TRP A 35 -9.75 6.33 0.63
C TRP A 35 -10.02 6.79 2.07
N ASN A 36 -11.26 6.66 2.56
CA ASN A 36 -11.58 6.96 3.95
C ASN A 36 -10.88 5.99 4.91
N ASP A 37 -10.83 4.70 4.57
CA ASP A 37 -10.14 3.68 5.38
C ASP A 37 -8.64 3.99 5.45
N VAL A 38 -8.06 4.42 4.33
CA VAL A 38 -6.66 4.85 4.27
C VAL A 38 -6.43 6.11 5.13
N ASN A 39 -7.31 7.10 5.05
CA ASN A 39 -7.20 8.35 5.81
C ASN A 39 -7.37 8.15 7.33
N GLU A 40 -8.21 7.19 7.74
CA GLU A 40 -8.35 6.81 9.14
C GLU A 40 -7.06 6.17 9.68
N LEU A 41 -6.42 5.29 8.90
CA LEU A 41 -5.11 4.73 9.23
C LEU A 41 -4.03 5.83 9.32
N TYR A 42 -4.03 6.79 8.39
CA TYR A 42 -3.14 7.96 8.45
C TYR A 42 -3.34 8.78 9.73
N SER A 43 -4.59 9.02 10.11
CA SER A 43 -4.94 9.85 11.28
C SER A 43 -4.52 9.20 12.61
N ARG A 44 -4.35 7.87 12.63
CA ARG A 44 -3.92 7.10 13.80
C ARG A 44 -2.41 6.82 13.83
N GLY A 45 -1.73 6.96 12.69
CA GLY A 45 -0.32 6.67 12.54
C GLY A 45 0.55 7.76 13.17
N ASP A 46 1.60 7.35 13.89
CA ASP A 46 2.67 8.26 14.26
C ASP A 46 3.55 8.53 13.03
N ILE A 47 3.29 9.65 12.37
CA ILE A 47 4.03 10.10 11.18
C ILE A 47 5.51 10.38 11.46
N SER A 48 5.92 10.48 12.73
CA SER A 48 7.31 10.69 13.13
C SER A 48 8.11 9.40 13.25
N HIS A 49 7.45 8.24 13.18
CA HIS A 49 8.10 6.95 13.30
C HIS A 49 8.97 6.67 12.06
N ARG A 50 10.23 6.29 12.29
CA ARG A 50 11.24 6.01 11.24
C ARG A 50 10.74 5.06 10.15
N ASP A 51 9.92 4.09 10.54
CA ASP A 51 9.42 3.04 9.67
C ASP A 51 8.10 3.40 8.96
N PHE A 52 7.55 4.59 9.24
CA PHE A 52 6.37 5.10 8.55
C PHE A 52 6.77 5.65 7.17
N LYS A 53 6.89 4.76 6.18
CA LYS A 53 7.20 5.09 4.79
C LYS A 53 6.02 4.75 3.88
N LEU A 54 5.24 5.76 3.52
CA LEU A 54 4.10 5.62 2.60
C LEU A 54 4.26 6.36 1.26
N MET A 55 5.46 6.87 0.95
CA MET A 55 5.73 7.55 -0.32
C MET A 55 6.98 7.02 -1.02
N ASN A 56 6.91 6.98 -2.36
CA ASN A 56 8.04 6.82 -3.26
C ASN A 56 9.00 8.01 -3.08
N GLY A 57 9.94 7.93 -2.14
CA GLY A 57 11.16 8.74 -2.09
C GLY A 57 11.05 10.28 -1.99
N TYR A 58 9.85 10.86 -2.00
CA TYR A 58 9.66 12.29 -1.79
C TYR A 58 9.47 12.54 -0.29
N GLU A 59 10.58 12.80 0.38
CA GLU A 59 10.61 13.46 1.68
C GLU A 59 9.97 14.86 1.52
N GLY A 60 8.71 15.00 1.91
CA GLY A 60 8.10 16.33 1.92
C GLY A 60 6.61 16.34 1.75
N LEU A 61 5.86 15.70 2.66
CA LEU A 61 4.50 16.12 2.99
C LEU A 61 4.29 15.90 4.50
N CYS A 62 5.19 16.52 5.28
CA CYS A 62 4.88 16.85 6.65
C CYS A 62 3.91 18.02 6.62
N CYS A 63 2.68 17.77 7.08
CA CYS A 63 1.80 18.73 7.74
C CYS A 63 2.03 20.22 7.46
N THR A 64 1.73 20.70 6.25
CA THR A 64 1.37 22.11 6.05
C THR A 64 0.21 22.19 5.07
N ASN A 65 -0.97 22.51 5.60
CA ASN A 65 -2.15 23.00 4.88
C ASN A 65 -2.76 22.08 3.80
N LEU A 66 -3.55 21.09 4.22
CA LEU A 66 -4.68 20.62 3.40
C LEU A 66 -5.91 21.50 3.69
N SER A 67 -5.77 22.77 3.34
CA SER A 67 -6.90 23.63 2.97
C SER A 67 -6.66 24.04 1.52
N VAL A 68 -7.60 23.65 0.66
CA VAL A 68 -7.79 24.11 -0.72
C VAL A 68 -6.68 23.77 -1.73
N LYS A 69 -6.96 22.80 -2.62
CA LYS A 69 -7.27 23.06 -4.05
C LYS A 69 -7.31 21.75 -4.82
N GLY A 70 -8.35 21.64 -5.65
CA GLY A 70 -8.66 20.46 -6.44
C GLY A 70 -7.53 20.02 -7.36
N PHE A 71 -7.46 18.72 -7.57
CA PHE A 71 -6.74 18.13 -8.69
C PHE A 71 -7.77 17.45 -9.60
N SER A 72 -8.10 18.18 -10.66
CA SER A 72 -8.63 17.66 -11.91
C SER A 72 -7.48 17.60 -12.90
N ALA A 73 -7.23 16.44 -13.48
CA ALA A 73 -6.51 16.21 -14.74
C ALA A 73 -6.82 14.74 -15.10
N ILE A 74 -7.58 14.44 -16.16
CA ILE A 74 -7.12 14.33 -17.56
C ILE A 74 -5.79 13.59 -17.65
#